data_AF-A0A2I0LGC0-F1
#
_entry.id   AF-A0A2I0LGC0-F1
#
_cell.length_a   1.000
_cell.length_b   1.000
_cell.length_c   1.000
_cell.angle_alpha   90.00
_cell.angle_beta   90.00
_cell.angle_gamma   90.00
#
_symmetry.space_group_name_H-M   'P 1'
#
loop_
_entity.id
_entity.type
_entity.pdbx_description
1 polymer ?
#
loop_
_entity_poly.entity_id
_entity_poly.type
_entity_poly.pdbx_seq_one_letter_code
_entity_poly.pdbx_strand_id
1 'polypeptide(L)'
;MKTILRGVVLKEYLTFKTFVAKVIGLTCALGSGMPLGKEGPFVHIASMCAALLSRFLSLFGGIYENEARKIEMLAAACAVGVGCCFAAPIGGVLFSIEVTSTFFAVRNYWRGFFAATFSAFIFRVLAVWNKDEETITALFKTRFRLDFPFDLQELPAFAVIGIASGFGGALFVYLNRKIVQFMRRQKTINRFLMKKRLLFPALVTVLISTLTFPPGFGQFMAGQVPAVGWYTSSPPWGLHQPWLNPVPHQLTQKDTLVTLFDNQTWAKQELSDEFEYLGILEAWCHPRSNVFVTLVIFIIMKVGASSPDMPPGRSEEWLWVATRVVASKMALKGTGWLLSETTKVLAGRC
;
A
#
# COMPACT_ATOMS: atom_id res chain seq x y z
N MET A 1 13.30 6.67 -8.89
CA MET A 1 13.81 7.51 -7.74
C MET A 1 15.10 6.93 -7.21
N LYS A 2 15.13 5.62 -6.95
CA LYS A 2 16.33 4.88 -6.58
C LYS A 2 17.51 5.13 -7.55
N THR A 3 17.24 5.22 -8.85
CA THR A 3 18.25 5.59 -9.87
C THR A 3 18.84 6.98 -9.67
N ILE A 4 18.01 7.98 -9.35
CA ILE A 4 18.44 9.37 -9.09
C ILE A 4 19.28 9.45 -7.82
N LEU A 5 18.86 8.76 -6.75
CA LEU A 5 19.63 8.70 -5.49
C LEU A 5 20.97 7.96 -5.63
N ARG A 6 21.13 7.16 -6.69
CA ARG A 6 22.40 6.52 -7.07
C ARG A 6 23.28 7.40 -7.98
N GLY A 7 22.83 8.61 -8.32
CA GLY A 7 23.60 9.59 -9.10
C GLY A 7 23.21 9.73 -10.57
N VAL A 8 22.22 8.98 -11.07
CA VAL A 8 21.76 9.13 -12.46
C VAL A 8 20.72 10.24 -12.56
N VAL A 9 21.11 11.38 -13.15
CA VAL A 9 20.25 12.56 -13.26
C VAL A 9 19.26 12.40 -14.44
N LEU A 10 17.96 12.35 -14.12
CA LEU A 10 16.87 12.32 -15.10
C LEU A 10 16.13 13.67 -15.09
N LYS A 11 16.51 14.59 -15.98
CA LYS A 11 16.02 15.99 -15.96
C LYS A 11 14.50 16.14 -16.17
N GLU A 12 13.90 15.28 -16.98
CA GLU A 12 12.45 15.31 -17.26
C GLU A 12 11.59 14.65 -16.18
N TYR A 13 12.22 13.91 -15.25
CA TYR A 13 11.52 13.12 -14.25
C TYR A 13 10.95 13.98 -13.10
N LEU A 14 11.61 15.10 -12.76
CA LEU A 14 11.25 15.98 -11.64
C LEU A 14 10.66 17.33 -12.12
N THR A 15 9.73 17.31 -13.06
CA THR A 15 9.14 18.54 -13.64
C THR A 15 7.77 18.88 -13.03
N PHE A 16 7.39 20.16 -13.09
CA PHE A 16 6.06 20.60 -12.63
C PHE A 16 4.92 20.01 -13.48
N LYS A 17 5.14 19.85 -14.79
CA LYS A 17 4.16 19.19 -15.68
C LYS A 17 3.87 17.76 -15.23
N THR A 18 4.90 16.99 -14.86
CA THR A 18 4.73 15.64 -14.33
C THR A 18 4.08 15.62 -12.94
N PHE A 19 4.28 16.66 -12.13
CA PHE A 19 3.63 16.78 -10.82
C PHE A 19 2.11 16.86 -10.96
N VAL A 20 1.60 17.83 -11.73
CA VAL A 20 0.15 18.04 -11.91
C VAL A 20 -0.51 16.81 -12.54
N ALA A 21 0.09 16.26 -13.60
CA ALA A 21 -0.44 15.07 -14.26
C ALA A 21 -0.52 13.85 -13.33
N LYS A 22 0.46 13.71 -12.42
CA LYS A 22 0.52 12.57 -11.50
C LYS A 22 -0.43 12.70 -10.31
N VAL A 23 -0.65 13.92 -9.81
CA VAL A 23 -1.65 14.18 -8.77
C VAL A 23 -3.04 13.84 -9.30
N ILE A 24 -3.44 14.39 -10.44
CA ILE A 24 -4.75 14.12 -11.06
C ILE A 24 -4.90 12.63 -11.38
N GLY A 25 -3.88 12.02 -12.03
CA GLY A 25 -3.93 10.61 -12.38
C GLY A 25 -4.00 9.67 -11.17
N LEU A 26 -3.31 9.99 -10.07
CA LEU A 26 -3.39 9.22 -8.84
C LEU A 26 -4.76 9.38 -8.16
N THR A 27 -5.32 10.58 -8.13
CA THR A 27 -6.68 10.80 -7.58
C THR A 27 -7.72 10.01 -8.36
N CYS A 28 -7.68 10.03 -9.69
CA CYS A 28 -8.57 9.21 -10.51
C CYS A 28 -8.36 7.71 -10.31
N ALA A 29 -7.11 7.25 -10.15
CA ALA A 29 -6.79 5.84 -9.91
C ALA A 29 -7.24 5.34 -8.53
N LEU A 30 -7.22 6.19 -7.50
CA LEU A 30 -7.74 5.85 -6.18
C LEU A 30 -9.27 5.93 -6.14
N GLY A 31 -9.86 6.91 -6.85
CA GLY A 31 -11.30 7.05 -6.99
C GLY A 31 -11.96 5.92 -7.79
N SER A 32 -11.22 5.20 -8.64
CA SER A 32 -11.77 4.08 -9.43
C SER A 32 -11.97 2.79 -8.64
N GLY A 33 -11.47 2.69 -7.40
CA GLY A 33 -11.56 1.48 -6.59
C GLY A 33 -10.69 0.31 -7.09
N MET A 34 -9.90 0.50 -8.15
CA MET A 34 -8.96 -0.52 -8.64
C MET A 34 -7.94 -0.88 -7.55
N PRO A 35 -7.43 -2.12 -7.49
CA PRO A 35 -6.44 -2.57 -6.50
C PRO A 35 -5.03 -2.01 -6.78
N LEU A 36 -4.91 -0.69 -6.94
CA LEU A 36 -3.68 0.03 -7.22
C LEU A 36 -3.12 0.67 -5.95
N GLY A 37 -1.79 0.62 -5.78
CA GLY A 37 -1.09 1.23 -4.66
C GLY A 37 -0.76 2.71 -4.87
N LYS A 38 -0.95 3.54 -3.83
CA LYS A 38 -0.64 4.98 -3.84
C LYS A 38 0.81 5.33 -3.53
N GLU A 39 1.54 4.44 -2.88
CA GLU A 39 2.84 4.74 -2.25
C GLU A 39 3.89 5.26 -3.22
N GLY A 40 4.21 4.52 -4.29
CA GLY A 40 5.28 4.92 -5.20
C GLY A 40 4.99 6.18 -6.01
N PRO A 41 3.77 6.36 -6.56
CA PRO A 41 3.37 7.64 -7.13
C PRO A 41 3.49 8.80 -6.13
N PHE A 42 3.10 8.60 -4.86
CA PHE A 42 3.14 9.63 -3.84
C PHE A 42 4.56 9.98 -3.40
N VAL A 43 5.46 9.00 -3.25
CA VAL A 43 6.91 9.21 -3.04
C VAL A 43 7.51 10.08 -4.14
N HIS A 44 7.09 9.86 -5.39
CA HIS A 44 7.51 10.70 -6.50
C HIS A 44 6.96 12.12 -6.41
N ILE A 45 5.69 12.27 -6.02
CA ILE A 45 5.04 13.58 -5.83
C ILE A 45 5.77 14.37 -4.74
N ALA A 46 6.08 13.76 -3.59
CA ALA A 46 6.86 14.38 -2.53
C ALA A 46 8.26 14.81 -3.01
N SER A 47 8.92 13.95 -3.80
CA SER A 47 10.23 14.26 -4.40
C SER A 47 10.17 15.43 -5.39
N MET A 48 9.09 15.54 -6.18
CA MET A 48 8.85 16.69 -7.05
C MET A 48 8.58 17.96 -6.26
N CYS A 49 7.79 17.90 -5.19
CA CYS A 49 7.59 19.06 -4.29
C CYS A 49 8.91 19.56 -3.73
N ALA A 50 9.75 18.66 -3.22
CA ALA A 50 11.07 19.03 -2.71
C ALA A 50 11.97 19.64 -3.80
N ALA A 51 12.01 19.03 -4.99
CA ALA A 51 12.79 19.55 -6.11
C ALA A 51 12.33 20.95 -6.58
N LEU A 52 11.02 21.18 -6.64
CA LEU A 52 10.44 22.48 -7.01
C LEU A 52 10.70 23.53 -5.92
N LEU A 53 10.55 23.15 -4.65
CA LEU A 53 10.86 24.02 -3.51
C LEU A 53 12.33 24.41 -3.50
N SER A 54 13.24 23.48 -3.77
CA SER A 54 14.68 23.79 -3.85
C SER A 54 15.02 24.72 -5.02
N ARG A 55 14.33 24.61 -6.16
CA ARG A 55 14.49 25.56 -7.28
C ARG A 55 13.97 26.94 -6.92
N PHE A 56 12.84 27.00 -6.23
CA PHE A 56 12.29 28.26 -5.74
C PHE A 56 13.23 28.92 -4.73
N LEU A 57 13.74 28.16 -3.75
CA LEU A 57 14.70 28.66 -2.76
C LEU A 57 16.05 29.06 -3.36
N SER A 58 16.52 28.40 -4.42
CA SER A 58 17.76 28.81 -5.11
C SER A 58 17.67 30.21 -5.73
N LEU A 59 16.47 30.71 -6.03
CA LEU A 59 16.27 32.09 -6.51
C LEU A 59 16.57 33.13 -5.42
N PHE A 60 16.42 32.75 -4.15
CA PHE A 60 16.63 33.64 -2.98
C PHE A 60 17.97 33.39 -2.27
N GLY A 61 18.78 32.42 -2.74
CA GLY A 61 20.11 32.15 -2.21
C GLY A 61 20.79 30.94 -2.85
N GLY A 62 22.01 31.13 -3.38
CA GLY A 62 22.76 30.11 -4.16
C GLY A 62 23.23 28.86 -3.39
N ILE A 63 22.92 28.74 -2.10
CA ILE A 63 23.30 27.59 -1.26
C ILE A 63 22.67 26.28 -1.77
N TYR A 64 21.53 26.32 -2.45
CA TYR A 64 20.81 25.12 -2.92
C TYR A 64 21.27 24.56 -4.28
N GLU A 65 22.35 25.10 -4.89
CA GLU A 65 22.85 24.58 -6.17
C GLU A 65 23.59 23.24 -6.05
N ASN A 66 24.13 22.92 -4.86
CA ASN A 66 24.94 21.72 -4.66
C ASN A 66 24.13 20.43 -4.87
N GLU A 67 24.58 19.59 -5.81
CA GLU A 67 23.98 18.29 -6.13
C GLU A 67 23.90 17.36 -4.92
N ALA A 68 24.90 17.38 -4.03
CA ALA A 68 24.87 16.59 -2.81
C ALA A 68 23.65 16.95 -1.94
N ARG A 69 23.41 18.25 -1.72
CA ARG A 69 22.26 18.73 -0.94
C ARG A 69 20.92 18.42 -1.60
N LYS A 70 20.84 18.45 -2.94
CA LYS A 70 19.64 18.03 -3.68
C LYS A 70 19.34 16.55 -3.41
N ILE A 71 20.35 15.68 -3.43
CA ILE A 71 20.18 14.25 -3.11
C ILE A 71 19.75 14.05 -1.65
N GLU A 72 20.37 14.76 -0.69
CA GLU A 72 19.98 14.72 0.74
C GLU A 72 18.49 15.10 0.92
N MET A 73 18.04 16.15 0.22
CA MET A 73 16.67 16.62 0.27
C MET A 73 15.69 15.66 -0.42
N LEU A 74 16.06 15.07 -1.56
CA LEU A 74 15.24 14.06 -2.24
C LEU A 74 15.08 12.80 -1.37
N ALA A 75 16.11 12.41 -0.62
CA ALA A 75 16.01 11.31 0.33
C ALA A 75 15.05 11.63 1.50
N ALA A 76 15.08 12.85 2.03
CA ALA A 76 14.10 13.29 3.02
C ALA A 76 12.67 13.30 2.43
N ALA A 77 12.52 13.74 1.18
CA ALA A 77 11.22 13.75 0.49
C ALA A 77 10.65 12.34 0.27
N CYS A 78 11.50 11.34 -0.01
CA CYS A 78 11.08 9.95 -0.06
C CYS A 78 10.52 9.46 1.30
N ALA A 79 11.18 9.83 2.40
CA ALA A 79 10.71 9.50 3.75
C ALA A 79 9.36 10.14 4.06
N VAL A 80 9.20 11.43 3.72
CA VAL A 80 7.93 12.17 3.87
C VAL A 80 6.81 11.54 3.04
N GLY A 81 7.09 11.17 1.79
CA GLY A 81 6.10 10.57 0.90
C GLY A 81 5.51 9.27 1.46
N VAL A 82 6.36 8.36 1.94
CA VAL A 82 5.88 7.11 2.57
C VAL A 82 5.28 7.37 3.95
N GLY A 83 5.91 8.20 4.77
CA GLY A 83 5.44 8.54 6.11
C GLY A 83 4.04 9.16 6.11
N CYS A 84 3.76 10.04 5.15
CA CYS A 84 2.45 10.64 4.94
C CYS A 84 1.41 9.62 4.45
N CYS A 85 1.78 8.71 3.54
CA CYS A 85 0.87 7.70 3.02
C CYS A 85 0.28 6.80 4.11
N PHE A 86 1.04 6.53 5.16
CA PHE A 86 0.67 5.59 6.22
C PHE A 86 0.48 6.23 7.59
N ALA A 87 0.69 7.55 7.70
CA ALA A 87 0.85 8.23 8.98
C ALA A 87 1.89 7.54 9.90
N ALA A 88 2.95 6.99 9.32
CA ALA A 88 3.97 6.18 10.00
C ALA A 88 5.38 6.76 9.73
N PRO A 89 5.81 7.78 10.48
CA PRO A 89 7.03 8.52 10.19
C PRO A 89 8.30 7.67 10.28
N ILE A 90 8.41 6.80 11.31
CA ILE A 90 9.56 5.90 11.48
C ILE A 90 9.66 4.93 10.29
N GLY A 91 8.53 4.33 9.88
CA GLY A 91 8.49 3.43 8.73
C GLY A 91 8.89 4.12 7.43
N GLY A 92 8.45 5.36 7.21
CA GLY A 92 8.83 6.15 6.04
C GLY A 92 10.33 6.44 5.96
N VAL A 93 10.96 6.76 7.09
CA VAL A 93 12.42 7.01 7.13
C VAL A 93 13.21 5.73 6.90
N LEU A 94 12.84 4.61 7.55
CA LEU A 94 13.48 3.31 7.33
C LEU A 94 13.38 2.87 5.88
N PHE A 95 12.21 3.06 5.26
CA PHE A 95 12.02 2.82 3.83
C PHE A 95 12.94 3.70 2.98
N SER A 96 13.08 4.99 3.32
CA SER A 96 13.98 5.89 2.60
C SER A 96 15.43 5.43 2.71
N ILE A 97 15.89 4.99 3.89
CA ILE A 97 17.24 4.42 4.07
C ILE A 97 17.43 3.18 3.19
N GLU A 98 16.45 2.27 3.17
CA GLU A 98 16.52 1.02 2.39
C GLU A 98 16.56 1.27 0.87
N VAL A 99 15.83 2.29 0.40
CA VAL A 99 15.78 2.65 -1.02
C VAL A 99 16.96 3.50 -1.46
N THR A 100 17.60 4.22 -0.53
CA THR A 100 18.80 5.03 -0.80
C THR A 100 20.02 4.13 -1.02
N SER A 101 21.11 4.69 -1.56
CA SER A 101 22.38 3.99 -1.79
C SER A 101 22.98 3.39 -0.51
N THR A 102 24.04 2.60 -0.65
CA THR A 102 24.69 1.83 0.43
C THR A 102 25.16 2.65 1.64
N PHE A 103 25.30 3.97 1.50
CA PHE A 103 25.72 4.87 2.57
C PHE A 103 24.66 5.95 2.79
N PHE A 104 24.20 6.07 4.03
CA PHE A 104 23.20 7.06 4.42
C PHE A 104 23.72 7.87 5.61
N ALA A 105 23.92 9.17 5.42
CA ALA A 105 24.40 10.04 6.49
C ALA A 105 23.33 10.20 7.60
N VAL A 106 23.73 10.04 8.86
CA VAL A 106 22.85 10.19 10.04
C VAL A 106 22.19 11.56 10.10
N ARG A 107 22.84 12.61 9.58
CA ARG A 107 22.23 13.94 9.48
C ARG A 107 20.97 13.94 8.60
N ASN A 108 20.96 13.15 7.52
CA ASN A 108 19.80 13.04 6.63
C ASN A 108 18.68 12.22 7.25
N TYR A 109 19.03 11.28 8.15
CA TYR A 109 18.07 10.55 8.95
C TYR A 109 17.23 11.51 9.81
N TRP A 110 17.88 12.37 10.58
CA TRP A 110 17.18 13.33 11.44
C TRP A 110 16.32 14.32 10.65
N ARG A 111 16.83 14.83 9.52
CA ARG A 111 16.06 15.72 8.63
C ARG A 111 14.84 15.03 8.04
N GLY A 112 15.00 13.79 7.57
CA GLY A 112 13.89 12.98 7.04
C GLY A 112 12.88 12.63 8.12
N PHE A 113 13.33 12.28 9.33
CA PHE A 113 12.47 11.97 10.46
C PHE A 113 11.63 13.15 10.89
N PHE A 114 12.24 14.32 11.11
CA PHE A 114 11.52 15.53 11.47
C PHE A 114 10.49 15.94 10.40
N ALA A 115 10.86 15.87 9.12
CA ALA A 115 9.93 16.19 8.04
C ALA A 115 8.77 15.18 7.97
N ALA A 116 9.05 13.88 8.15
CA ALA A 116 8.03 12.84 8.11
C ALA A 116 7.07 12.91 9.31
N THR A 117 7.56 13.24 10.52
CA THR A 117 6.69 13.41 11.69
C THR A 117 5.78 14.61 11.52
N PHE A 118 6.30 15.75 11.04
CA PHE A 118 5.47 16.92 10.77
C PHE A 118 4.41 16.63 9.70
N SER A 119 4.78 15.92 8.62
CA SER A 119 3.82 15.52 7.60
C SER A 119 2.73 14.59 8.13
N ALA A 120 3.08 13.60 8.96
CA ALA A 120 2.12 12.67 9.55
C ALA A 120 1.20 13.40 10.56
N PHE A 121 1.76 14.33 11.33
CA PHE A 121 1.02 15.17 12.26
C PHE A 121 -0.02 16.04 11.55
N ILE A 122 0.38 16.79 10.51
CA ILE A 122 -0.54 17.62 9.74
C ILE A 122 -1.64 16.78 9.09
N PHE A 123 -1.30 15.61 8.52
CA PHE A 123 -2.29 14.71 7.93
C PHE A 123 -3.36 14.27 8.95
N ARG A 124 -2.96 13.98 10.20
CA ARG A 124 -3.87 13.58 11.27
C ARG A 124 -4.71 14.73 11.81
N VAL A 125 -4.10 15.88 12.03
CA VAL A 125 -4.81 17.08 12.49
C VAL A 125 -5.87 17.51 11.48
N LEU A 126 -5.55 17.42 10.18
CA LEU A 126 -6.51 17.77 9.13
C LEU A 126 -7.72 16.82 9.08
N ALA A 127 -7.52 15.53 9.36
CA ALA A 127 -8.63 14.55 9.45
C ALA A 127 -9.58 14.88 10.61
N VAL A 128 -9.04 15.30 11.76
CA VAL A 128 -9.85 15.74 12.90
C VAL A 128 -10.58 17.05 12.57
N TRP A 129 -9.90 17.98 11.90
CA TRP A 129 -10.50 19.25 11.48
C TRP A 129 -11.66 19.05 10.49
N ASN A 130 -11.51 18.12 9.55
CA ASN A 130 -12.55 17.77 8.58
C ASN A 130 -13.68 16.90 9.18
N LYS A 131 -13.61 16.59 10.48
CA LYS A 131 -14.56 15.71 11.21
C LYS A 131 -14.63 14.29 10.65
N ASP A 132 -13.57 13.83 9.98
CA ASP A 132 -13.44 12.44 9.51
C ASP A 132 -13.06 11.49 10.65
N GLU A 133 -12.38 11.99 11.69
CA GLU A 133 -11.98 11.24 12.90
C GLU A 133 -12.22 12.09 14.16
N GLU A 134 -12.70 11.47 15.26
CA GLU A 134 -12.97 12.18 16.52
C GLU A 134 -11.68 12.60 17.26
N THR A 135 -10.60 11.83 17.12
CA THR A 135 -9.32 12.05 17.81
C THR A 135 -8.15 11.64 16.92
N ILE A 136 -6.94 12.12 17.27
CA ILE A 136 -5.68 11.77 16.59
C ILE A 136 -5.38 10.29 16.89
N THR A 137 -5.86 9.38 16.04
CA THR A 137 -5.60 7.94 16.15
C THR A 137 -4.77 7.43 14.98
N ALA A 138 -4.16 6.26 15.13
CA ALA A 138 -3.47 5.61 14.02
C ALA A 138 -4.48 5.27 12.89
N LEU A 139 -4.03 5.29 11.61
CA LEU A 139 -4.91 5.09 10.44
C LEU A 139 -5.73 3.81 10.48
N PHE A 140 -5.16 2.79 11.11
CA PHE A 140 -5.72 1.46 11.27
C PHE A 140 -5.64 1.10 12.76
N LYS A 141 -6.64 1.55 13.54
CA LYS A 141 -6.73 1.23 14.97
C LYS A 141 -7.26 -0.18 15.13
N THR A 142 -6.51 -1.03 15.82
CA THR A 142 -6.91 -2.38 16.18
C THR A 142 -7.11 -2.50 17.68
N ARG A 143 -8.07 -3.33 18.12
CA ARG A 143 -8.37 -3.58 19.53
C ARG A 143 -7.93 -5.00 19.91
N PHE A 144 -6.61 -5.20 20.04
CA PHE A 144 -6.05 -6.46 20.50
C PHE A 144 -6.00 -6.52 22.03
N ARG A 145 -6.31 -7.68 22.62
CA ARG A 145 -6.11 -7.94 24.05
C ARG A 145 -4.60 -8.06 24.32
N LEU A 146 -4.09 -7.31 25.29
CA LEU A 146 -2.65 -7.22 25.59
C LEU A 146 -2.23 -8.09 26.77
N ASP A 147 -3.18 -8.71 27.47
CA ASP A 147 -2.91 -9.39 28.76
C ASP A 147 -2.05 -10.66 28.58
N PHE A 148 -2.24 -11.39 27.48
CA PHE A 148 -1.42 -12.54 27.06
C PHE A 148 -1.33 -12.58 25.53
N PRO A 149 -0.34 -11.91 24.91
CA PRO A 149 -0.39 -11.65 23.47
C PRO A 149 0.02 -12.87 22.62
N PHE A 150 1.00 -13.67 23.05
CA PHE A 150 1.48 -14.84 22.30
C PHE A 150 2.10 -15.89 23.23
N ASP A 151 1.72 -17.16 23.03
CA ASP A 151 2.39 -18.30 23.65
C ASP A 151 3.59 -18.77 22.82
N LEU A 152 4.62 -19.29 23.49
CA LEU A 152 5.82 -19.85 22.82
C LEU A 152 5.47 -20.96 21.81
N GLN A 153 4.35 -21.66 22.02
CA GLN A 153 3.86 -22.72 21.14
C GLN A 153 3.36 -22.21 19.78
N GLU A 154 3.00 -20.93 19.66
CA GLU A 154 2.53 -20.32 18.40
C GLU A 154 3.69 -19.83 17.51
N LEU A 155 4.90 -19.68 18.07
CA LEU A 155 6.08 -19.21 17.34
C LEU A 155 6.42 -20.07 16.10
N PRO A 156 6.38 -21.42 16.16
CA PRO A 156 6.58 -22.25 14.97
C PRO A 156 5.53 -21.98 13.88
N ALA A 157 4.27 -21.74 14.25
CA ALA A 157 3.22 -21.42 13.28
C ALA A 157 3.50 -20.07 12.58
N PHE A 158 3.95 -19.05 13.32
CA PHE A 158 4.39 -17.78 12.71
C PHE A 158 5.60 -17.95 11.78
N ALA A 159 6.54 -18.84 12.12
CA ALA A 159 7.68 -19.14 11.25
C ALA A 159 7.23 -19.79 9.93
N VAL A 160 6.30 -20.76 9.99
CA VAL A 160 5.74 -21.41 8.79
C VAL A 160 5.00 -20.41 7.89
N ILE A 161 4.17 -19.52 8.47
CA ILE A 161 3.48 -18.46 7.72
C ILE A 161 4.50 -17.49 7.09
N GLY A 162 5.58 -17.16 7.81
CA GLY A 162 6.68 -16.35 7.29
C GLY A 162 7.34 -17.00 6.07
N ILE A 163 7.69 -18.28 6.16
CA ILE A 163 8.31 -19.03 5.06
C ILE A 163 7.35 -19.12 3.86
N ALA A 164 6.08 -19.47 4.09
CA ALA A 164 5.07 -19.59 3.04
C ALA A 164 4.82 -18.24 2.32
N SER A 165 4.71 -17.15 3.06
CA SER A 165 4.57 -15.80 2.48
C SER A 165 5.82 -15.33 1.75
N GLY A 166 7.02 -15.71 2.21
CA GLY A 166 8.28 -15.48 1.50
C GLY A 166 8.33 -16.17 0.14
N PHE A 167 7.97 -17.46 0.08
CA PHE A 167 7.86 -18.20 -1.18
C PHE A 167 6.75 -17.64 -2.09
N GLY A 168 5.59 -17.29 -1.52
CA GLY A 168 4.49 -16.65 -2.26
C GLY A 168 4.91 -15.32 -2.88
N GLY A 169 5.64 -14.48 -2.14
CA GLY A 169 6.19 -13.23 -2.63
C GLY A 169 7.23 -13.44 -3.76
N ALA A 170 8.12 -14.42 -3.60
CA ALA A 170 9.10 -14.77 -4.64
C ALA A 170 8.43 -15.26 -5.93
N LEU A 171 7.39 -16.11 -5.80
CA LEU A 171 6.60 -16.59 -6.93
C LEU A 171 5.88 -15.42 -7.63
N PHE A 172 5.24 -14.53 -6.88
CA PHE A 172 4.59 -13.34 -7.43
C PHE A 172 5.56 -12.47 -8.23
N VAL A 173 6.74 -12.22 -7.67
CA VAL A 173 7.80 -11.45 -8.33
C VAL A 173 8.26 -12.14 -9.63
N TYR A 174 8.45 -13.45 -9.60
CA TYR A 174 8.82 -14.24 -10.78
C TYR A 174 7.74 -14.19 -11.88
N LEU A 175 6.47 -14.37 -11.51
CA LEU A 175 5.33 -14.32 -12.43
C LEU A 175 5.21 -12.93 -13.07
N ASN A 176 5.27 -11.86 -12.28
CA ASN A 176 5.27 -10.49 -12.80
C ASN A 176 6.41 -10.24 -13.78
N ARG A 177 7.63 -10.71 -13.46
CA ARG A 177 8.77 -10.61 -14.38
C ARG A 177 8.50 -11.34 -15.69
N LYS A 178 7.93 -12.54 -15.64
CA LYS A 178 7.57 -13.31 -16.84
C LYS A 178 6.49 -12.63 -17.68
N ILE A 179 5.45 -12.08 -17.07
CA ILE A 179 4.37 -11.34 -17.76
C ILE A 179 4.96 -10.12 -18.49
N VAL A 180 5.78 -9.31 -17.81
CA VAL A 180 6.40 -8.13 -18.41
C VAL A 180 7.35 -8.51 -19.54
N GLN A 181 8.15 -9.58 -19.37
CA GLN A 181 9.02 -10.10 -20.44
C GLN A 181 8.22 -10.62 -21.63
N PHE A 182 7.11 -11.33 -21.39
CA PHE A 182 6.21 -11.82 -22.44
C PHE A 182 5.60 -10.66 -23.24
N MET A 183 5.07 -9.63 -22.56
CA MET A 183 4.53 -8.43 -23.20
C MET A 183 5.58 -7.71 -24.05
N ARG A 184 6.83 -7.62 -23.57
CA ARG A 184 7.94 -6.99 -24.31
C ARG A 184 8.40 -7.82 -25.51
N ARG A 185 8.36 -9.16 -25.42
CA ARG A 185 8.79 -10.07 -26.50
C ARG A 185 7.84 -10.06 -27.68
N GLN A 186 6.54 -9.93 -27.42
CA GLN A 186 5.50 -9.92 -28.46
C GLN A 186 5.44 -8.56 -29.17
N LYS A 187 6.10 -8.47 -30.34
CA LYS A 187 6.17 -7.23 -31.15
C LYS A 187 4.79 -6.74 -31.60
N THR A 188 3.82 -7.65 -31.80
CA THR A 188 2.42 -7.34 -32.14
C THR A 188 1.73 -6.61 -31.01
N ILE A 189 1.81 -7.13 -29.78
CA ILE A 189 1.28 -6.51 -28.57
C ILE A 189 1.94 -5.15 -28.34
N ASN A 190 3.26 -5.06 -28.46
CA ASN A 190 3.96 -3.79 -28.26
C ASN A 190 3.56 -2.73 -29.32
N ARG A 191 3.41 -3.13 -30.58
CA ARG A 191 2.92 -2.24 -31.65
C ARG A 191 1.48 -1.78 -31.40
N PHE A 192 0.63 -2.68 -30.91
CA PHE A 192 -0.75 -2.36 -30.52
C PHE A 192 -0.80 -1.39 -29.32
N LEU A 193 0.00 -1.64 -28.28
CA LEU A 193 0.14 -0.79 -27.10
C LEU A 193 0.58 0.64 -27.45
N MET A 194 1.53 0.78 -28.37
CA MET A 194 2.01 2.10 -28.81
C MET A 194 0.96 2.85 -29.65
N LYS A 195 0.16 2.15 -30.46
CA LYS A 195 -0.88 2.77 -31.30
C LYS A 195 -2.15 3.13 -30.53
N LYS A 196 -2.51 2.36 -29.51
CA LYS A 196 -3.73 2.53 -28.70
C LYS A 196 -3.41 2.47 -27.20
N ARG A 197 -2.60 3.41 -26.73
CA ARG A 197 -2.09 3.46 -25.35
C ARG A 197 -3.17 3.43 -24.26
N LEU A 198 -4.35 4.02 -24.52
CA LEU A 198 -5.46 4.06 -23.57
C LEU A 198 -6.37 2.82 -23.62
N LEU A 199 -6.31 2.04 -24.71
CA LEU A 199 -7.20 0.89 -24.90
C LEU A 199 -6.82 -0.30 -24.01
N PHE A 200 -5.52 -0.52 -23.82
CA PHE A 200 -5.03 -1.58 -22.95
C PHE A 200 -5.45 -1.41 -21.48
N PRO A 201 -5.17 -0.27 -20.80
CA PRO A 201 -5.64 -0.08 -19.43
C PRO A 201 -7.17 -0.11 -19.35
N ALA A 202 -7.90 0.44 -20.33
CA ALA A 202 -9.35 0.36 -20.35
C ALA A 202 -9.87 -1.10 -20.41
N LEU A 203 -9.26 -1.95 -21.24
CA LEU A 203 -9.63 -3.36 -21.34
C LEU A 203 -9.31 -4.13 -20.06
N VAL A 204 -8.14 -3.87 -19.45
CA VAL A 204 -7.78 -4.46 -18.15
C VAL A 204 -8.74 -4.01 -17.06
N THR A 205 -9.10 -2.72 -17.00
CA THR A 205 -10.09 -2.20 -16.07
C THR A 205 -11.45 -2.86 -16.29
N VAL A 206 -11.93 -3.00 -17.52
CA VAL A 206 -13.19 -3.69 -17.83
C VAL A 206 -13.15 -5.14 -17.34
N LEU A 207 -12.06 -5.87 -17.62
CA LEU A 207 -11.89 -7.26 -17.19
C LEU A 207 -11.92 -7.37 -15.66
N ILE A 208 -11.16 -6.53 -14.95
CA ILE A 208 -11.12 -6.53 -13.47
C ILE A 208 -12.49 -6.15 -12.90
N SER A 209 -13.17 -5.16 -13.49
CA SER A 209 -14.53 -4.77 -13.06
C SER A 209 -15.55 -5.89 -13.28
N THR A 210 -15.47 -6.65 -14.37
CA THR A 210 -16.32 -7.82 -14.61
C THR A 210 -16.05 -8.91 -13.57
N LEU A 211 -14.78 -9.19 -13.25
CA LEU A 211 -14.41 -10.17 -12.23
C LEU A 211 -14.78 -9.71 -10.80
N THR A 212 -14.80 -8.41 -10.55
CA THR A 212 -15.13 -7.81 -9.24
C THR A 212 -16.61 -7.49 -9.11
N PHE A 213 -17.43 -7.82 -10.12
CA PHE A 213 -18.85 -7.49 -10.11
C PHE A 213 -19.56 -8.18 -8.93
N PRO A 214 -20.14 -7.43 -7.98
CA PRO A 214 -20.59 -7.98 -6.71
C PRO A 214 -21.63 -9.10 -6.78
N PRO A 215 -22.69 -9.02 -7.63
CA PRO A 215 -23.66 -10.12 -7.70
C PRO A 215 -23.17 -11.29 -8.59
N GLY A 216 -22.02 -11.15 -9.25
CA GLY A 216 -21.36 -12.22 -9.99
C GLY A 216 -20.26 -12.87 -9.16
N PHE A 217 -19.03 -12.85 -9.67
CA PHE A 217 -17.87 -13.45 -8.99
C PHE A 217 -17.45 -12.69 -7.73
N GLY A 218 -17.88 -11.43 -7.56
CA GLY A 218 -17.62 -10.61 -6.38
C GLY A 218 -18.25 -11.15 -5.08
N GLN A 219 -19.24 -12.06 -5.16
CA GLN A 219 -19.82 -12.75 -3.99
C GLN A 219 -18.78 -13.56 -3.22
N PHE A 220 -17.77 -14.09 -3.91
CA PHE A 220 -16.67 -14.85 -3.29
C PHE A 220 -15.48 -13.98 -2.87
N MET A 221 -15.52 -12.68 -3.16
CA MET A 221 -14.42 -11.73 -2.92
C MET A 221 -14.79 -10.62 -1.94
N ALA A 222 -15.86 -10.79 -1.16
CA ALA A 222 -16.41 -9.74 -0.29
C ALA A 222 -16.68 -8.43 -1.06
N GLY A 223 -17.35 -8.53 -2.22
CA GLY A 223 -17.58 -7.39 -3.12
C GLY A 223 -18.66 -6.41 -2.66
N GLN A 224 -19.49 -6.77 -1.67
CA GLN A 224 -20.60 -5.95 -1.18
C GLN A 224 -20.77 -6.11 0.33
N VAL A 225 -20.96 -4.97 1.00
CA VAL A 225 -21.48 -4.94 2.37
C VAL A 225 -23.00 -4.79 2.28
N PRO A 226 -23.80 -5.64 2.94
CA PRO A 226 -25.23 -5.42 3.08
C PRO A 226 -25.47 -4.02 3.66
N ALA A 227 -26.51 -3.35 3.18
CA ALA A 227 -26.95 -2.07 3.71
C ALA A 227 -27.44 -2.23 5.15
N VAL A 228 -26.54 -2.25 6.13
CA VAL A 228 -26.94 -2.27 7.54
C VAL A 228 -27.43 -0.87 7.88
N GLY A 229 -28.74 -0.74 8.09
CA GLY A 229 -29.35 0.46 8.61
C GLY A 229 -28.72 0.84 9.94
N TRP A 230 -28.38 2.12 10.10
CA TRP A 230 -28.03 2.69 11.39
C TRP A 230 -29.23 2.59 12.34
N TYR A 231 -29.40 1.46 13.02
CA TYR A 231 -30.26 1.38 14.18
C TYR A 231 -29.49 1.82 15.42
N THR A 232 -28.89 3.01 15.38
CA THR A 232 -28.36 3.65 16.59
C THR A 232 -29.26 4.83 16.92
N SER A 233 -30.00 4.69 18.02
CA SER A 233 -30.96 5.63 18.61
C SER A 233 -32.20 5.95 17.76
N SER A 234 -33.32 5.30 18.08
CA SER A 234 -34.65 5.82 17.80
C SER A 234 -34.73 7.27 18.28
N PRO A 235 -35.12 8.26 17.46
CA PRO A 235 -35.59 9.54 17.97
C PRO A 235 -36.77 9.27 18.92
N PRO A 236 -37.01 10.09 19.97
CA PRO A 236 -38.11 9.86 20.91
C PRO A 236 -39.51 9.91 20.27
N TRP A 237 -39.57 10.27 18.99
CA TRP A 237 -40.78 10.47 18.22
C TRP A 237 -40.82 9.41 17.12
N GLY A 238 -41.65 8.39 17.31
CA GLY A 238 -41.77 7.19 16.48
C GLY A 238 -42.27 7.43 15.05
N LEU A 239 -41.51 8.16 14.24
CA LEU A 239 -41.72 8.31 12.81
C LEU A 239 -40.68 7.46 12.06
N HIS A 240 -41.09 6.28 11.62
CA HIS A 240 -40.37 5.52 10.60
C HIS A 240 -40.24 6.38 9.33
N GLN A 241 -39.02 6.72 8.92
CA GLN A 241 -38.75 7.33 7.61
C GLN A 241 -38.38 6.23 6.60
N PRO A 242 -39.23 5.88 5.62
CA PRO A 242 -38.99 4.76 4.70
C PRO A 242 -37.99 5.04 3.56
N TRP A 243 -37.43 6.25 3.48
CA TRP A 243 -36.72 6.74 2.28
C TRP A 243 -35.19 6.84 2.43
N LEU A 244 -34.64 6.55 3.61
CA LEU A 244 -33.20 6.41 3.85
C LEU A 244 -32.82 4.94 3.86
N ASN A 245 -33.07 4.23 2.76
CA ASN A 245 -32.49 2.90 2.59
C ASN A 245 -30.97 3.09 2.41
N PRO A 246 -30.13 2.49 3.28
CA PRO A 246 -28.70 2.53 3.04
C PRO A 246 -28.44 1.83 1.71
N VAL A 247 -27.61 2.43 0.88
CA VAL A 247 -27.27 1.84 -0.42
C VAL A 247 -26.15 0.83 -0.15
N PRO A 248 -26.26 -0.44 -0.60
CA PRO A 248 -25.17 -1.39 -0.49
C PRO A 248 -23.95 -0.82 -1.23
N HIS A 249 -22.83 -0.70 -0.53
CA HIS A 249 -21.59 -0.14 -1.08
C HIS A 249 -20.52 -1.23 -1.20
N GLN A 250 -19.61 -1.05 -2.16
CA GLN A 250 -18.45 -1.94 -2.30
C GLN A 250 -17.45 -1.64 -1.19
N LEU A 251 -16.83 -2.70 -0.65
CA LEU A 251 -15.74 -2.57 0.32
C LEU A 251 -14.60 -1.75 -0.28
N THR A 252 -14.23 -0.65 0.39
CA THR A 252 -13.06 0.12 -0.02
C THR A 252 -11.79 -0.65 0.31
N GLN A 253 -10.66 -0.26 -0.29
CA GLN A 253 -9.34 -0.83 0.06
C GLN A 253 -9.03 -0.65 1.55
N LYS A 254 -9.46 0.46 2.15
CA LYS A 254 -9.28 0.75 3.58
C LYS A 254 -10.10 -0.22 4.42
N ASP A 255 -11.39 -0.37 4.09
CA ASP A 255 -12.31 -1.20 4.87
C ASP A 255 -11.95 -2.67 4.79
N THR A 256 -11.53 -3.13 3.60
CA THR A 256 -11.02 -4.51 3.41
C THR A 256 -9.86 -4.80 4.37
N LEU A 257 -8.91 -3.87 4.50
CA LEU A 257 -7.76 -4.06 5.38
C LEU A 257 -8.15 -3.95 6.86
N VAL A 258 -9.08 -3.06 7.23
CA VAL A 258 -9.61 -2.96 8.59
C VAL A 258 -10.32 -4.26 8.99
N THR A 259 -11.10 -4.87 8.10
CA THR A 259 -11.76 -6.16 8.38
C THR A 259 -10.76 -7.28 8.61
N LEU A 260 -9.68 -7.36 7.83
CA LEU A 260 -8.64 -8.37 8.04
C LEU A 260 -7.89 -8.22 9.38
N PHE A 261 -7.95 -7.05 10.00
CA PHE A 261 -7.39 -6.79 11.34
C PHE A 261 -8.43 -6.84 12.45
N ASP A 262 -9.54 -7.53 12.21
CA ASP A 262 -10.54 -7.83 13.22
C ASP A 262 -9.94 -8.71 14.34
N ASN A 263 -10.49 -8.58 15.54
CA ASN A 263 -10.04 -9.30 16.73
C ASN A 263 -10.86 -10.57 17.01
N GLN A 264 -11.85 -10.88 16.17
CA GLN A 264 -12.70 -12.05 16.30
C GLN A 264 -12.19 -13.23 15.45
N THR A 265 -12.54 -14.46 15.87
CA THR A 265 -12.23 -15.68 15.11
C THR A 265 -13.40 -16.05 14.22
N TRP A 266 -13.29 -15.74 12.92
CA TRP A 266 -14.37 -15.92 11.93
C TRP A 266 -14.82 -17.38 11.74
N ALA A 267 -13.99 -18.35 12.12
CA ALA A 267 -14.31 -19.77 12.03
C ALA A 267 -15.23 -20.29 13.15
N LYS A 268 -15.40 -19.53 14.25
CA LYS A 268 -16.15 -19.95 15.45
C LYS A 268 -17.50 -19.25 15.60
N GLN A 269 -18.04 -18.70 14.51
CA GLN A 269 -19.22 -17.83 14.56
C GLN A 269 -20.54 -18.61 14.71
N GLU A 270 -20.65 -19.36 15.81
CA GLU A 270 -21.91 -19.84 16.37
C GLU A 270 -21.99 -19.27 17.81
N LEU A 271 -22.95 -18.38 18.05
CA LEU A 271 -23.27 -17.72 19.33
C LEU A 271 -22.26 -16.69 19.90
N SER A 272 -22.45 -15.41 19.56
CA SER A 272 -22.39 -14.35 20.56
C SER A 272 -23.13 -13.10 20.08
N ASP A 273 -24.25 -12.80 20.72
CA ASP A 273 -25.02 -11.56 20.61
C ASP A 273 -24.18 -10.38 21.14
N GLU A 274 -23.47 -9.67 20.27
CA GLU A 274 -23.10 -8.28 20.49
C GLU A 274 -23.31 -7.49 19.18
N PHE A 275 -24.47 -6.85 19.13
CA PHE A 275 -24.98 -6.00 18.06
C PHE A 275 -24.20 -4.67 18.01
N GLU A 276 -23.08 -4.59 17.25
CA GLU A 276 -22.65 -3.30 16.66
C GLU A 276 -21.59 -3.37 15.53
N TYR A 277 -21.18 -4.56 15.05
CA TYR A 277 -20.15 -4.68 13.99
C TYR A 277 -20.46 -5.74 12.91
N LEU A 278 -21.73 -6.17 12.81
CA LEU A 278 -22.11 -7.32 11.97
C LEU A 278 -22.07 -7.08 10.45
N GLY A 279 -22.21 -5.85 9.96
CA GLY A 279 -22.42 -5.61 8.53
C GLY A 279 -21.22 -5.94 7.64
N ILE A 280 -20.01 -5.55 8.06
CA ILE A 280 -18.82 -5.65 7.19
C ILE A 280 -18.23 -7.08 7.22
N LEU A 281 -18.40 -7.80 8.33
CA LEU A 281 -18.00 -9.21 8.45
C LEU A 281 -18.88 -10.14 7.62
N GLU A 282 -20.16 -9.81 7.47
CA GLU A 282 -21.09 -10.55 6.62
C GLU A 282 -20.65 -10.60 5.15
N ALA A 283 -19.87 -9.63 4.68
CA ALA A 283 -19.32 -9.64 3.33
C ALA A 283 -18.35 -10.81 3.06
N TRP A 284 -17.71 -11.36 4.09
CA TRP A 284 -16.77 -12.48 3.96
C TRP A 284 -17.45 -13.85 4.09
N CYS A 285 -18.67 -13.88 4.63
CA CYS A 285 -19.47 -15.07 4.82
C CYS A 285 -20.34 -15.32 3.60
N HIS A 286 -20.08 -16.43 2.92
CA HIS A 286 -20.93 -16.87 1.80
C HIS A 286 -21.81 -18.04 2.26
N PRO A 287 -23.13 -18.02 2.00
CA PRO A 287 -24.07 -19.01 2.55
C PRO A 287 -23.82 -20.45 2.10
N ARG A 288 -22.95 -20.66 1.09
CA ARG A 288 -22.58 -21.98 0.57
C ARG A 288 -21.09 -22.32 0.68
N SER A 289 -20.24 -21.43 1.17
CA SER A 289 -18.79 -21.71 1.24
C SER A 289 -18.16 -21.21 2.51
N ASN A 290 -17.21 -22.00 3.02
CA ASN A 290 -16.43 -21.65 4.20
C ASN A 290 -15.61 -20.37 3.95
N VAL A 291 -15.43 -19.57 5.00
CA VAL A 291 -14.66 -18.31 4.99
C VAL A 291 -13.21 -18.53 4.54
N PHE A 292 -12.62 -19.69 4.80
CA PHE A 292 -11.29 -20.01 4.28
C PHE A 292 -11.24 -20.06 2.75
N VAL A 293 -12.31 -20.54 2.10
CA VAL A 293 -12.40 -20.63 0.65
C VAL A 293 -12.54 -19.24 0.03
N THR A 294 -13.37 -18.37 0.62
CA THR A 294 -13.53 -16.98 0.17
C THR A 294 -12.21 -16.20 0.31
N LEU A 295 -11.48 -16.38 1.41
CA LEU A 295 -10.15 -15.79 1.60
C LEU A 295 -9.12 -16.26 0.58
N VAL A 296 -9.07 -17.57 0.27
CA VAL A 296 -8.15 -18.10 -0.75
C VAL A 296 -8.47 -17.53 -2.13
N ILE A 297 -9.76 -17.50 -2.52
CA ILE A 297 -10.20 -16.91 -3.79
C ILE A 297 -9.84 -15.43 -3.85
N PHE A 298 -10.10 -14.68 -2.77
CA PHE A 298 -9.74 -13.27 -2.66
C PHE A 298 -8.24 -13.04 -2.89
N ILE A 299 -7.38 -13.84 -2.24
CA ILE A 299 -5.92 -13.74 -2.41
C ILE A 299 -5.52 -14.02 -3.86
N ILE A 300 -5.97 -15.13 -4.45
CA ILE A 300 -5.62 -15.52 -5.81
C ILE A 300 -6.05 -14.44 -6.81
N MET A 301 -7.27 -13.93 -6.66
CA MET A 301 -7.84 -12.93 -7.57
C MET A 301 -7.18 -11.57 -7.43
N LYS A 302 -6.88 -11.12 -6.21
CA LYS A 302 -6.13 -9.86 -5.99
C LYS A 302 -4.70 -9.95 -6.53
N VAL A 303 -4.05 -11.11 -6.37
CA VAL A 303 -2.73 -11.38 -6.95
C VAL A 303 -2.79 -11.41 -8.48
N GLY A 304 -3.81 -12.04 -9.05
CA GLY A 304 -4.05 -12.07 -10.49
C GLY A 304 -4.33 -10.69 -11.08
N ALA A 305 -5.21 -9.90 -10.45
CA ALA A 305 -5.60 -8.56 -10.90
C ALA A 305 -4.49 -7.53 -10.78
N SER A 306 -3.57 -7.66 -9.82
CA SER A 306 -2.44 -6.75 -9.64
C SER A 306 -1.27 -6.98 -10.61
N SER A 307 -1.20 -8.17 -11.23
CA SER A 307 -0.13 -8.55 -12.14
C SER A 307 -0.13 -7.81 -13.51
N PRO A 308 -1.27 -7.59 -14.20
CA PRO A 308 -1.32 -6.89 -15.49
C PRO A 308 -1.21 -5.35 -15.40
N ASP A 309 -1.46 -4.75 -14.23
CA ASP A 309 -1.46 -3.29 -14.04
C ASP A 309 -0.04 -2.68 -13.94
N MET A 310 1.00 -3.50 -14.00
CA MET A 310 2.38 -3.03 -13.95
C MET A 310 2.81 -2.46 -15.31
N PRO A 311 3.13 -1.16 -15.42
CA PRO A 311 3.55 -0.59 -16.70
C PRO A 311 4.84 -1.26 -17.18
N PRO A 312 4.91 -1.63 -18.48
CA PRO A 312 5.98 -2.46 -19.03
C PRO A 312 7.37 -1.81 -19.02
N GLY A 313 7.54 -0.61 -18.45
CA GLY A 313 8.83 0.10 -18.29
C GLY A 313 9.42 0.10 -16.88
N ARG A 314 8.74 -0.44 -15.86
CA ARG A 314 9.07 -0.15 -14.44
C ARG A 314 9.13 -1.38 -13.51
N SER A 315 9.35 -2.57 -14.06
CA SER A 315 9.38 -3.83 -13.30
C SER A 315 10.60 -3.96 -12.39
N GLU A 316 11.75 -3.38 -12.73
CA GLU A 316 12.99 -3.64 -11.97
C GLU A 316 13.14 -2.83 -10.68
N GLU A 317 12.55 -1.62 -10.57
CA GLU A 317 12.67 -0.81 -9.34
C GLU A 317 11.79 -1.34 -8.20
N TRP A 318 10.62 -1.90 -8.50
CA TRP A 318 9.71 -2.49 -7.50
C TRP A 318 10.09 -3.92 -7.10
N LEU A 319 10.68 -4.69 -8.02
CA LEU A 319 11.16 -6.06 -7.80
C LEU A 319 12.12 -6.18 -6.59
N TRP A 320 12.92 -5.14 -6.37
CA TRP A 320 13.90 -5.09 -5.29
C TRP A 320 13.35 -4.54 -3.98
N VAL A 321 12.27 -3.76 -4.02
CA VAL A 321 11.68 -3.12 -2.84
C VAL A 321 10.71 -4.08 -2.16
N ALA A 322 9.84 -4.78 -2.89
CA ALA A 322 8.92 -5.74 -2.29
C ALA A 322 9.67 -6.94 -1.65
N THR A 323 10.68 -7.46 -2.34
CA THR A 323 11.47 -8.62 -1.86
C THR A 323 12.36 -8.28 -0.66
N ARG A 324 12.85 -7.04 -0.55
CA ARG A 324 13.69 -6.61 0.59
C ARG A 324 12.89 -6.00 1.75
N VAL A 325 11.75 -5.38 1.51
CA VAL A 325 10.84 -4.93 2.60
C VAL A 325 10.27 -6.12 3.36
N VAL A 326 9.98 -7.23 2.67
CA VAL A 326 9.60 -8.50 3.32
C VAL A 326 10.76 -9.08 4.14
N ALA A 327 11.99 -9.05 3.60
CA ALA A 327 13.19 -9.51 4.31
C ALA A 327 13.58 -8.60 5.51
N SER A 328 13.41 -7.28 5.39
CA SER A 328 13.67 -6.29 6.45
C SER A 328 12.60 -6.31 7.55
N LYS A 329 11.33 -6.57 7.21
CA LYS A 329 10.28 -6.82 8.22
C LYS A 329 10.52 -8.11 9.01
N MET A 330 11.14 -9.12 8.40
CA MET A 330 11.61 -10.31 9.14
C MET A 330 12.81 -10.00 10.05
N ALA A 331 13.73 -9.13 9.62
CA ALA A 331 14.89 -8.72 10.44
C ALA A 331 14.52 -7.92 11.70
N LEU A 332 13.36 -7.25 11.72
CA LEU A 332 12.87 -6.48 12.88
C LEU A 332 12.23 -7.35 13.99
N LYS A 333 12.06 -8.66 13.77
CA LYS A 333 11.75 -9.64 14.84
C LYS A 333 13.02 -10.42 15.22
N GLY A 334 13.95 -9.76 15.91
CA GLY A 334 14.75 -10.40 16.95
C GLY A 334 15.69 -11.56 16.60
N THR A 335 16.32 -11.60 15.42
CA THR A 335 17.45 -12.53 15.16
C THR A 335 18.66 -11.80 14.59
N GLY A 336 19.32 -11.02 15.44
CA GLY A 336 20.55 -10.28 15.13
C GLY A 336 21.83 -11.13 15.03
N TRP A 337 21.74 -12.46 15.10
CA TRP A 337 22.92 -13.33 15.18
C TRP A 337 23.20 -14.21 13.95
N LEU A 338 22.20 -14.58 13.13
CA LEU A 338 22.44 -15.54 12.03
C LEU A 338 22.89 -14.95 10.68
N LEU A 339 22.75 -13.64 10.47
CA LEU A 339 23.05 -13.00 9.17
C LEU A 339 24.48 -12.46 9.04
N SER A 340 25.24 -12.40 10.15
CA SER A 340 26.66 -12.00 10.15
C SER A 340 27.56 -13.10 9.58
N GLU A 341 27.29 -14.38 9.88
CA GLU A 341 28.08 -15.51 9.39
C GLU A 341 27.81 -15.83 7.91
N THR A 342 26.56 -15.71 7.45
CA THR A 342 26.18 -16.09 6.07
C THR A 342 26.63 -15.08 5.01
N THR A 343 26.81 -13.81 5.38
CA THR A 343 27.36 -12.78 4.46
C THR A 343 28.88 -12.83 4.35
N LYS A 344 29.61 -13.35 5.34
CA LYS A 344 31.06 -13.58 5.26
C LYS A 344 31.43 -14.77 4.38
N VAL A 345 30.59 -15.80 4.32
CA VAL A 345 30.87 -17.01 3.51
C VAL A 345 30.65 -16.77 2.00
N LEU A 346 29.81 -15.81 1.61
CA LEU A 346 29.53 -15.50 0.18
C LEU A 346 30.38 -14.35 -0.39
N ALA A 347 31.08 -13.59 0.46
CA ALA A 347 32.00 -12.53 0.02
C ALA A 347 33.47 -13.01 -0.18
N GLY A 348 33.75 -14.31 0.05
CA GLY A 348 35.08 -14.90 -0.08
C GLY A 348 35.38 -15.58 -1.42
N ARG A 349 34.48 -15.54 -2.42
CA ARG A 349 34.73 -16.03 -3.78
C ARG A 349 33.98 -15.19 -4.82
N CYS A 350 34.58 -14.06 -5.19
CA CYS A 350 34.61 -13.47 -6.53
C CYS A 350 35.33 -12.12 -6.46
#